data_AF-A0AAU7SFY9-F1
#
_entry.id   AF-A0AAU7SFY9-F1
#
_cell.length_a   1.000
_cell.length_b   1.000
_cell.length_c   1.000
_cell.angle_alpha   90.00
_cell.angle_beta   90.00
_cell.angle_gamma   90.00
#
_symmetry.space_group_name_H-M   'P 1'
#
loop_
_entity.id
_entity.type
_entity.pdbx_description
1 polymer ?
#
loop_
_entity_poly.entity_id
_entity_poly.type
_entity_poly.pdbx_seq_one_letter_code
_entity_poly.pdbx_strand_id
1 'polypeptide(L)'
;MNQEISLSTDNPDSYIAAAFATDDPASIAKALGEVARTRNMSKLAKDVGMNRSALYRALSGDGNPEFATILKVIRALGLKLTPVSAAS
;
A
#
# COMPACT_ATOMS: atom_id res chain seq x y z
N MET A 1 3.93 17.96 -19.06
CA MET A 1 5.21 17.23 -18.92
C MET A 1 4.94 16.07 -17.99
N ASN A 2 4.57 14.92 -18.55
CA ASN A 2 4.29 13.73 -17.77
C ASN A 2 5.65 13.18 -17.33
N GLN A 3 6.06 13.49 -16.10
CA GLN A 3 7.20 12.81 -15.51
C GLN A 3 6.77 11.35 -15.33
N GLU A 4 7.46 10.43 -15.97
CA GLU A 4 7.39 9.02 -15.62
C GLU A 4 7.64 8.93 -14.12
N ILE A 5 6.59 8.60 -13.36
CA ILE A 5 6.73 8.39 -11.93
C ILE A 5 7.51 7.09 -11.80
N SER A 6 8.83 7.22 -11.69
CA SER A 6 9.69 6.11 -11.32
C SER A 6 9.17 5.60 -9.98
N LEU A 7 8.75 4.33 -9.98
CA LEU A 7 8.24 3.58 -8.85
C LEU A 7 9.41 3.29 -7.89
N SER A 8 9.98 4.34 -7.25
CA SER A 8 11.08 4.21 -6.29
C SER A 8 10.56 4.34 -4.86
N THR A 9 11.13 3.56 -3.94
CA THR A 9 10.77 3.58 -2.52
C THR A 9 11.40 4.73 -1.74
N ASP A 10 12.22 5.56 -2.40
CA ASP A 10 12.93 6.71 -1.79
C ASP A 10 11.96 7.78 -1.27
N ASN A 11 10.76 7.84 -1.82
CA ASN A 11 9.64 8.60 -1.28
C ASN A 11 8.39 7.70 -1.19
N PRO A 12 8.10 7.12 -0.01
CA PRO A 12 7.02 6.16 0.15
C PRO A 12 5.62 6.74 -0.14
N ASP A 13 5.42 8.04 0.07
CA ASP A 13 4.13 8.67 -0.12
C ASP A 13 3.82 8.85 -1.61
N SER A 14 4.79 9.32 -2.40
CA SER A 14 4.62 9.40 -3.86
C SER A 14 4.56 8.02 -4.50
N TYR A 15 5.28 7.04 -3.95
CA TYR A 15 5.25 5.67 -4.44
C TYR A 15 3.86 5.03 -4.30
N ILE A 16 3.26 5.16 -3.11
CA ILE A 16 1.90 4.69 -2.86
C ILE A 16 0.90 5.45 -3.73
N ALA A 17 1.03 6.78 -3.85
CA ALA A 17 0.13 7.57 -4.69
C ALA A 17 0.19 7.13 -6.18
N ALA A 18 1.39 6.85 -6.70
CA ALA A 18 1.58 6.33 -8.05
C ALA A 18 0.90 4.98 -8.24
N ALA A 19 1.02 4.08 -7.25
CA ALA A 19 0.34 2.78 -7.29
C ALA A 19 -1.19 2.90 -7.24
N PHE A 20 -1.74 3.86 -6.50
CA PHE A 20 -3.19 4.13 -6.54
C PHE A 20 -3.65 4.71 -7.88
N ALA A 21 -2.80 5.46 -8.58
CA ALA A 21 -3.13 6.03 -9.88
C ALA A 21 -3.18 4.99 -11.02
N THR A 22 -2.73 3.75 -10.80
CA THR A 22 -2.83 2.69 -11.81
C THR A 22 -4.20 1.99 -11.84
N ASP A 23 -5.05 2.24 -10.84
CA ASP A 23 -6.32 1.51 -10.61
C ASP A 23 -6.17 -0.03 -10.57
N ASP A 24 -4.96 -0.54 -10.34
CA ASP A 24 -4.66 -1.97 -10.27
C ASP A 24 -4.47 -2.43 -8.81
N PRO A 25 -5.37 -3.29 -8.27
CA PRO A 25 -5.25 -3.81 -6.90
C PRO A 25 -3.93 -4.51 -6.61
N ALA A 26 -3.34 -5.21 -7.58
CA ALA A 26 -2.07 -5.92 -7.40
C ALA A 26 -0.92 -4.93 -7.19
N SER A 27 -0.84 -3.90 -8.03
CA SER A 27 0.13 -2.80 -7.88
C SER A 27 -0.01 -2.08 -6.54
N ILE A 28 -1.24 -1.77 -6.11
CA ILE A 28 -1.51 -1.14 -4.81
C ILE A 28 -1.04 -2.03 -3.66
N ALA A 29 -1.41 -3.32 -3.67
CA ALA A 29 -1.03 -4.26 -2.63
C ALA A 29 0.49 -4.42 -2.53
N LYS A 30 1.17 -4.52 -3.67
CA LYS A 30 2.63 -4.61 -3.74
C LYS A 30 3.31 -3.38 -3.15
N ALA A 31 2.89 -2.17 -3.57
CA ALA A 31 3.49 -0.93 -3.10
C ALA A 31 3.35 -0.76 -1.58
N LEU A 32 2.16 -1.02 -1.04
CA LEU A 32 1.92 -1.02 0.41
C LEU A 32 2.81 -2.03 1.14
N GLY A 33 2.99 -3.22 0.56
CA GLY A 33 3.89 -4.25 1.10
C GLY A 33 5.35 -3.83 1.12
N GLU A 34 5.84 -3.19 0.07
CA GLU A 34 7.23 -2.72 -0.03
C GLU A 34 7.50 -1.59 0.97
N VAL A 35 6.60 -0.60 1.09
CA VAL A 35 6.71 0.45 2.10
C VAL A 35 6.61 -0.12 3.52
N ALA A 36 5.74 -1.11 3.75
CA ALA A 36 5.63 -1.78 5.03
C ALA A 36 6.93 -2.50 5.46
N ARG A 37 7.66 -3.08 4.51
CA ARG A 37 8.94 -3.78 4.77
C ARG A 37 10.02 -2.84 5.26
N THR A 38 10.06 -1.58 4.79
CA THR A 38 11.07 -0.61 5.19
C THR A 38 10.83 -0.04 6.59
N ARG A 39 9.58 -0.05 7.10
CA ARG A 39 9.23 0.60 8.38
C ARG A 39 9.22 -0.30 9.63
N ASN A 40 8.91 -1.60 9.49
CA ASN A 40 8.93 -2.70 10.49
C ASN A 40 7.66 -3.55 10.37
N MET A 41 7.75 -4.63 9.58
CA MET A 41 6.64 -5.53 9.32
C MET A 41 6.07 -6.22 10.57
N SER A 42 6.90 -6.45 11.60
CA SER A 42 6.45 -7.12 12.83
C SER A 42 5.50 -6.24 13.64
N LYS A 43 5.77 -4.94 13.68
CA LYS A 43 4.86 -3.96 14.28
C LYS A 43 3.58 -3.85 13.45
N LEU A 44 3.71 -3.72 12.14
CA LEU A 44 2.55 -3.61 11.25
C LEU A 44 1.60 -4.80 11.39
N ALA A 45 2.14 -6.03 11.39
CA ALA A 45 1.35 -7.25 11.56
C ALA A 45 0.51 -7.22 12.85
N LYS A 46 1.09 -6.76 13.97
CA LYS A 46 0.36 -6.56 15.22
C LYS A 46 -0.73 -5.49 15.08
N ASP A 47 -0.39 -4.33 14.51
CA ASP A 47 -1.30 -3.19 14.36
C ASP A 47 -2.51 -3.53 13.46
N VAL A 48 -2.35 -4.43 12.47
CA VAL A 48 -3.44 -4.87 11.58
C VAL A 48 -4.14 -6.17 12.04
N GLY A 49 -3.66 -6.80 13.12
CA GLY A 49 -4.24 -8.03 13.69
C GLY A 49 -3.99 -9.28 12.86
N MET A 50 -2.86 -9.36 12.15
CA MET A 50 -2.48 -10.49 11.30
C MET A 50 -1.13 -11.06 11.75
N ASN A 51 -0.88 -12.32 11.43
CA ASN A 51 0.49 -12.83 11.51
C ASN A 51 1.33 -12.30 10.33
N ARG A 52 2.66 -12.23 10.52
CA ARG A 52 3.58 -11.65 9.53
C ARG A 52 3.53 -12.34 8.17
N SER A 53 3.46 -13.68 8.15
CA SER A 53 3.45 -14.45 6.89
C SER A 53 2.18 -14.19 6.08
N ALA A 54 1.01 -14.17 6.74
CA ALA A 54 -0.26 -13.84 6.11
C ALA A 54 -0.26 -12.41 5.55
N LEU A 55 0.27 -11.44 6.31
CA LEU A 55 0.40 -10.06 5.84
C LEU A 55 1.36 -9.94 4.65
N TYR A 56 2.48 -10.66 4.67
CA TYR A 56 3.43 -10.72 3.55
C TYR A 56 2.77 -11.24 2.27
N ARG A 57 2.01 -12.34 2.36
CA ARG A 57 1.29 -12.92 1.23
C ARG A 57 0.19 -11.99 0.73
N ALA A 58 -0.54 -11.35 1.65
CA ALA A 58 -1.60 -10.43 1.29
C ALA A 58 -1.07 -9.20 0.52
N LEU A 59 0.16 -8.74 0.83
CA LEU A 59 0.76 -7.55 0.23
C LEU A 59 1.91 -7.88 -0.77
N SER A 60 1.90 -9.05 -1.38
CA SER A 60 2.96 -9.45 -2.33
C SER A 60 2.74 -8.95 -3.75
N GLY A 61 1.55 -8.44 -4.08
CA GLY A 61 1.11 -8.17 -5.46
C GLY A 61 0.32 -9.34 -6.06
N ASP A 62 0.76 -10.57 -5.82
CA ASP A 62 0.00 -11.79 -6.21
C ASP A 62 -1.07 -12.17 -5.16
N GLY A 63 -1.07 -11.50 -4.02
CA GLY A 63 -2.09 -11.65 -3.00
C GLY A 63 -3.43 -11.03 -3.39
N ASN A 64 -4.48 -11.36 -2.65
CA ASN A 64 -5.79 -10.69 -2.75
C ASN A 64 -6.21 -10.19 -1.37
N PRO A 65 -5.64 -9.07 -0.89
CA PRO A 65 -6.01 -8.52 0.41
C PRO A 65 -7.44 -8.00 0.36
N GLU A 66 -8.26 -8.37 1.34
CA GLU A 66 -9.57 -7.73 1.51
C GLU A 66 -9.40 -6.22 1.69
N PHE A 67 -10.36 -5.43 1.22
CA PHE A 67 -10.33 -3.97 1.35
C PHE A 67 -10.18 -3.51 2.81
N ALA A 68 -10.77 -4.23 3.77
CA ALA A 68 -10.59 -3.96 5.19
C ALA A 68 -9.11 -4.07 5.64
N THR A 69 -8.34 -4.99 5.05
CA THR A 69 -6.90 -5.14 5.29
C THR A 69 -6.14 -3.96 4.72
N ILE A 70 -6.45 -3.54 3.49
CA ILE A 70 -5.86 -2.35 2.87
C ILE A 70 -6.06 -1.11 3.76
N LEU A 71 -7.28 -0.87 4.23
CA LEU A 71 -7.58 0.26 5.11
C LEU A 71 -6.81 0.21 6.44
N LYS A 72 -6.65 -0.98 7.04
CA LYS A 72 -5.84 -1.14 8.26
C LYS A 72 -4.37 -0.82 8.00
N VAL A 73 -3.82 -1.30 6.89
CA VAL A 73 -2.41 -1.06 6.50
C VAL A 73 -2.17 0.43 6.25
N ILE A 74 -3.03 1.10 5.48
CA ILE A 74 -2.97 2.54 5.23
C ILE A 74 -2.89 3.32 6.55
N ARG A 75 -3.78 3.02 7.50
CA ARG A 75 -3.78 3.69 8.82
C ARG A 75 -2.50 3.40 9.62
N ALA A 76 -2.04 2.16 9.64
CA ALA A 76 -0.84 1.77 10.36
C ALA A 76 0.45 2.37 9.74
N LEU A 77 0.43 2.73 8.46
CA LEU A 77 1.46 3.51 7.79
C LEU A 77 1.35 5.03 8.05
N GLY A 78 0.34 5.49 8.81
CA GLY A 78 0.11 6.90 9.08
C GLY A 78 -0.59 7.65 7.94
N LEU A 79 -1.18 6.92 7.00
CA LEU A 79 -1.86 7.49 5.83
C LEU A 79 -3.38 7.53 6.01
N LYS A 80 -4.05 8.32 5.18
CA LYS A 80 -5.52 8.41 5.10
C LYS A 80 -5.97 8.25 3.66
N LEU A 81 -6.87 7.27 3.42
CA LEU A 81 -7.56 7.15 2.14
C LEU A 81 -8.73 8.13 2.11
N THR A 82 -8.81 8.94 1.04
CA THR A 82 -9.88 9.92 0.85
C THR A 82 -10.38 9.81 -0.58
N PRO A 83 -11.70 9.62 -0.81
CA PRO A 83 -12.25 9.71 -2.16
C PRO A 83 -12.13 11.14 -2.66
N VAL A 84 -11.72 11.30 -3.92
CA VAL A 84 -11.74 12.58 -4.64
C VAL A 84 -12.73 12.46 -5.79
N SER A 85 -13.45 13.55 -6.10
CA SER A 85 -14.24 13.56 -7.33
C SER A 85 -13.29 13.49 -8.51
N ALA A 86 -13.52 12.56 -9.43
CA ALA A 86 -12.97 12.72 -10.76
C ALA A 86 -13.54 14.02 -11.33
N ALA A 87 -12.68 14.90 -11.84
CA ALA A 87 -13.15 16.09 -12.55
C ALA A 87 -14.03 15.63 -13.73
N SER A 88 -15.19 16.26 -13.87
CA SER A 88 -16.11 16.03 -14.99
C SER A 88 -15.56 16.59 -16.29
#